data_AF-A0A067JV19-F1
#
_entry.id   AF-A0A067JV19-F1
#
_cell.length_a   1.000
_cell.length_b   1.000
_cell.length_c   1.000
_cell.angle_alpha   90.00
_cell.angle_beta   90.00
_cell.angle_gamma   90.00
#
_symmetry.space_group_name_H-M   'P 1'
#
loop_
_entity.id
_entity.type
_entity.pdbx_description
1 polymer ?
#
loop_
_entity_poly.entity_id
_entity_poly.type
_entity_poly.pdbx_seq_one_letter_code
_entity_poly.pdbx_strand_id
1 'polypeptide(L)'
;MESCSSLSSSLSLKHSSLTTLITPINNNWRSRKIKSRVLQVSAFSYQKFIHFALNETKRQTVLVPSPLQENFSPMTAMDGRTELKLLSFQSPKIRLLRSLSVENEAMQVLDFAVFARPEFDVPIFCANFFTTASMNIIVLDLNPLHNVIVQSDYKEKYYKSLLPLGLKYAELFPWGGKLTSESLQFFSPIVIWTKFTSTQYRHDTLYSAFVDYYKAWLKLIEHAPEDKDASQIICNQEAQHKYLTWRAEKDPGHGILKRLIGESLAKDVVRNFLFNGINELGSKGFLDYFPEYCCEDGNINKKRSIIGKSFENRPWDAKGEFLGNNIKIY
;
A
#
# COMPACT_ATOMS: atom_id res chain seq x y z
N MET A 1 39.34 -54.89 -12.12
CA MET A 1 39.56 -56.30 -12.48
C MET A 1 38.20 -56.95 -12.60
N GLU A 2 37.90 -57.38 -13.84
CA GLU A 2 37.10 -58.55 -14.27
C GLU A 2 36.41 -59.40 -13.18
N SER A 3 35.25 -60.04 -13.34
CA SER A 3 34.39 -60.38 -14.50
C SER A 3 33.18 -61.19 -13.96
N CYS A 4 32.03 -61.08 -14.65
CA CYS A 4 30.90 -62.04 -14.87
C CYS A 4 30.31 -62.88 -13.71
N SER A 5 28.98 -63.10 -13.57
CA SER A 5 28.00 -63.52 -14.59
C SER A 5 26.53 -63.50 -14.08
N SER A 6 25.62 -63.05 -14.98
CA SER A 6 24.23 -63.47 -15.35
C SER A 6 23.25 -64.13 -14.34
N LEU A 7 21.93 -63.86 -14.31
CA LEU A 7 20.85 -63.95 -15.33
C LEU A 7 19.64 -63.06 -14.91
N SER A 8 19.12 -62.17 -15.76
CA SER A 8 17.99 -62.30 -16.72
C SER A 8 16.56 -62.26 -16.14
N SER A 9 15.79 -61.22 -16.51
CA SER A 9 14.54 -61.34 -17.27
C SER A 9 13.99 -59.96 -17.64
N SER A 10 13.70 -59.81 -18.92
CA SER A 10 13.21 -58.61 -19.60
C SER A 10 11.80 -58.89 -20.12
N LEU A 11 10.95 -57.86 -20.18
CA LEU A 11 9.81 -57.82 -21.09
C LEU A 11 9.50 -56.38 -21.48
N SER A 12 9.41 -56.19 -22.78
CA SER A 12 9.48 -54.94 -23.54
C SER A 12 8.09 -54.48 -23.97
N LEU A 13 7.84 -53.16 -23.89
CA LEU A 13 6.67 -52.51 -24.47
C LEU A 13 7.06 -51.84 -25.78
N LYS A 14 6.46 -52.33 -26.89
CA LYS A 14 6.62 -51.79 -28.24
C LYS A 14 5.60 -50.69 -28.51
N HIS A 15 6.09 -49.63 -29.13
CA HIS A 15 5.33 -48.62 -29.87
C HIS A 15 4.61 -49.22 -31.09
N SER A 16 3.42 -48.72 -31.40
CA SER A 16 2.89 -48.69 -32.77
C SER A 16 2.01 -47.46 -33.00
N SER A 17 2.18 -46.84 -34.17
CA SER A 17 1.50 -45.64 -34.63
C SER A 17 0.49 -45.96 -35.73
N LEU A 18 -0.64 -45.24 -35.67
CA LEU A 18 -1.62 -44.85 -36.71
C LEU A 18 -1.95 -45.77 -37.90
N THR A 19 -3.26 -45.99 -38.10
CA THR A 19 -3.91 -45.74 -39.41
C THR A 19 -5.41 -45.46 -39.25
N THR A 20 -5.89 -44.61 -40.15
CA THR A 20 -7.12 -43.82 -40.15
C THR A 20 -8.36 -44.61 -40.60
N LEU A 21 -9.54 -44.34 -40.02
CA LEU A 21 -10.84 -44.63 -40.63
C LEU A 21 -11.84 -43.53 -40.24
N ILE A 22 -12.31 -42.79 -41.24
CA ILE A 22 -13.35 -41.75 -41.13
C ILE A 22 -14.69 -42.39 -41.47
N THR A 23 -15.69 -42.24 -40.61
CA THR A 23 -17.12 -42.22 -40.99
C THR A 23 -17.88 -41.21 -40.11
N PRO A 24 -18.85 -40.46 -40.66
CA PRO A 24 -19.46 -39.33 -39.97
C PRO A 24 -20.71 -39.77 -39.19
N ILE A 25 -20.76 -39.47 -37.90
CA ILE A 25 -22.02 -39.50 -37.13
C ILE A 25 -22.31 -38.08 -36.67
N ASN A 26 -23.36 -37.54 -37.28
CA ASN A 26 -24.03 -36.31 -36.92
C ASN A 26 -24.66 -36.50 -35.53
N ASN A 27 -24.19 -35.76 -34.52
CA ASN A 27 -24.94 -35.61 -33.28
C ASN A 27 -24.72 -34.20 -32.69
N ASN A 28 -25.77 -33.40 -32.86
CA ASN A 28 -26.03 -32.16 -32.16
C ASN A 28 -25.85 -32.31 -30.66
N TRP A 29 -24.75 -31.83 -30.07
CA TRP A 29 -24.71 -31.42 -28.67
C TRP A 29 -24.14 -30.01 -28.59
N ARG A 30 -25.04 -29.05 -28.34
CA ARG A 30 -24.71 -27.69 -27.96
C ARG A 30 -23.85 -27.74 -26.69
N SER A 31 -22.56 -27.51 -26.86
CA SER A 31 -21.66 -27.15 -25.77
C SER A 31 -22.23 -25.90 -25.08
N ARG A 32 -22.92 -26.11 -23.95
CA ARG A 32 -23.18 -25.03 -23.00
C ARG A 32 -21.81 -24.62 -22.46
N LYS A 33 -21.23 -23.55 -23.04
CA LYS A 33 -20.15 -22.81 -22.41
C LYS A 33 -20.62 -22.48 -20.99
N ILE A 34 -20.04 -23.15 -20.00
CA ILE A 34 -20.14 -22.75 -18.60
C ILE A 34 -19.57 -21.33 -18.58
N LYS A 35 -20.45 -20.32 -18.49
CA LYS A 35 -20.04 -18.96 -18.22
C LYS A 35 -19.31 -19.01 -16.89
N SER A 36 -17.99 -18.83 -16.93
CA SER A 36 -17.22 -18.42 -15.75
C SER A 36 -18.03 -17.31 -15.08
N ARG A 37 -18.50 -17.57 -13.85
CA ARG A 37 -19.09 -16.50 -13.03
C ARG A 37 -17.94 -15.53 -12.76
N VAL A 38 -17.89 -14.46 -13.53
CA VAL A 38 -17.02 -13.32 -13.24
C VAL A 38 -17.46 -12.82 -11.87
N LEU A 39 -16.66 -13.10 -10.85
CA LEU A 39 -16.88 -12.55 -9.51
C LEU A 39 -16.69 -11.04 -9.63
N GLN A 40 -17.77 -10.30 -9.47
CA GLN A 40 -17.79 -8.84 -9.63
C GLN A 40 -17.43 -8.18 -8.29
N VAL A 41 -16.60 -7.14 -8.31
CA VAL A 41 -16.18 -6.39 -7.11
C VAL A 41 -17.29 -5.45 -6.57
N SER A 42 -18.42 -5.33 -7.28
CA SER A 42 -19.41 -4.25 -7.15
C SER A 42 -20.22 -4.15 -5.85
N ALA A 43 -20.04 -5.04 -4.87
CA ALA A 43 -20.84 -5.02 -3.64
C ALA A 43 -20.41 -3.95 -2.61
N PHE A 44 -19.26 -3.30 -2.81
CA PHE A 44 -18.68 -2.34 -1.87
C PHE A 44 -18.00 -1.21 -2.66
N SER A 45 -17.80 -0.02 -2.06
CA SER A 45 -17.05 1.06 -2.69
C SER A 45 -16.23 1.85 -1.66
N TYR A 46 -14.98 2.13 -1.96
CA TYR A 46 -14.10 2.96 -1.12
C TYR A 46 -14.52 4.44 -1.08
N GLN A 47 -15.45 4.90 -1.92
CA GLN A 47 -15.97 6.27 -1.86
C GLN A 47 -16.57 6.61 -0.48
N LYS A 48 -17.19 5.63 0.20
CA LYS A 48 -17.72 5.85 1.56
C LYS A 48 -16.65 6.19 2.59
N PHE A 49 -15.41 5.75 2.39
CA PHE A 49 -14.26 6.04 3.26
C PHE A 49 -13.81 7.48 3.07
N ILE A 50 -13.69 7.89 1.80
CA ILE A 50 -13.33 9.26 1.43
C ILE A 50 -14.39 10.23 1.94
N HIS A 51 -15.67 9.98 1.69
CA HIS A 51 -16.76 10.83 2.16
C HIS A 51 -16.77 10.96 3.69
N PHE A 52 -16.60 9.86 4.42
CA PHE A 52 -16.48 9.90 5.87
C PHE A 52 -15.32 10.79 6.30
N ALA A 53 -14.11 10.56 5.77
CA ALA A 53 -12.92 11.31 6.16
C ALA A 53 -13.04 12.82 5.87
N LEU A 54 -13.55 13.19 4.69
CA LEU A 54 -13.78 14.59 4.33
C LEU A 54 -14.82 15.26 5.24
N ASN A 55 -15.94 14.57 5.51
CA ASN A 55 -16.98 15.10 6.38
C ASN A 55 -16.49 15.27 7.83
N GLU A 56 -15.74 14.29 8.34
CA GLU A 56 -15.21 14.35 9.71
C GLU A 56 -14.15 15.45 9.84
N THR A 57 -13.29 15.63 8.84
CA THR A 57 -12.31 16.73 8.81
C THR A 57 -12.99 18.09 8.79
N LYS A 58 -14.02 18.27 7.96
CA LYS A 58 -14.79 19.52 7.87
C LYS A 58 -15.50 19.90 9.16
N ARG A 59 -15.81 18.94 10.04
CA ARG A 59 -16.37 19.20 11.37
C ARG A 59 -15.34 19.80 12.34
N GLN A 60 -14.05 19.50 12.13
CA GLN A 60 -12.98 19.91 13.05
C GLN A 60 -12.18 21.11 12.55
N THR A 61 -12.08 21.30 11.23
CA THR A 61 -11.32 22.39 10.64
C THR A 61 -11.87 22.79 9.27
N VAL A 62 -11.54 24.01 8.84
CA VAL A 62 -11.85 24.48 7.49
C VAL A 62 -10.98 23.71 6.48
N LEU A 63 -11.63 23.00 5.58
CA LEU A 63 -11.00 22.24 4.50
C LEU A 63 -11.26 22.95 3.17
N VAL A 64 -10.20 23.39 2.50
CA VAL A 64 -10.28 24.07 1.19
C VAL A 64 -9.63 23.21 0.10
N PRO A 65 -10.08 23.29 -1.16
CA PRO A 65 -9.38 22.63 -2.27
C PRO A 65 -7.90 23.03 -2.31
N SER A 66 -7.03 22.05 -2.56
CA SER A 66 -5.62 22.31 -2.83
C SER A 66 -5.45 22.86 -4.25
N PRO A 67 -4.43 23.70 -4.53
CA PRO A 67 -4.09 24.09 -5.90
C PRO A 67 -3.86 22.90 -6.84
N LEU A 68 -3.47 21.73 -6.30
CA LEU A 68 -3.36 20.49 -7.06
C LEU A 68 -4.68 20.08 -7.73
N GLN A 69 -5.83 20.46 -7.18
CA GLN A 69 -7.14 20.08 -7.72
C GLN A 69 -7.39 20.69 -9.10
N GLU A 70 -6.75 21.81 -9.44
CA GLU A 70 -6.84 22.45 -10.76
C GLU A 70 -6.15 21.62 -11.84
N ASN A 71 -5.04 20.96 -11.48
CA ASN A 71 -4.22 20.17 -12.41
C ASN A 71 -4.59 18.67 -12.40
N PHE A 72 -5.13 18.17 -11.30
CA PHE A 72 -5.48 16.76 -11.11
C PHE A 72 -6.98 16.57 -10.95
N SER A 73 -7.67 16.51 -12.09
CA SER A 73 -9.10 16.19 -12.18
C SER A 73 -9.34 14.67 -12.32
N PRO A 74 -10.57 14.20 -12.07
CA PRO A 74 -10.95 12.83 -12.43
C PRO A 74 -10.61 12.52 -13.88
N MET A 75 -10.11 11.31 -14.12
CA MET A 75 -9.66 10.89 -15.45
C MET A 75 -10.11 9.46 -15.76
N THR A 76 -10.29 9.19 -17.05
CA THR A 76 -10.59 7.84 -17.54
C THR A 76 -9.29 7.16 -17.95
N ALA A 77 -9.12 5.90 -17.55
CA ALA A 77 -8.00 5.08 -17.96
C ALA A 77 -8.00 4.81 -19.48
N MET A 78 -6.87 4.33 -20.00
CA MET A 78 -6.68 3.99 -21.41
C MET A 78 -7.65 2.91 -21.92
N ASP A 79 -8.25 2.12 -21.02
CA ASP A 79 -9.24 1.10 -21.38
C ASP A 79 -10.65 1.67 -21.62
N GLY A 80 -10.86 2.97 -21.41
CA GLY A 80 -12.13 3.67 -21.58
C GLY A 80 -13.23 3.28 -20.57
N ARG A 81 -12.91 2.46 -19.56
CA ARG A 81 -13.90 1.87 -18.63
C ARG A 81 -13.54 2.05 -17.16
N THR A 82 -12.26 2.23 -16.85
CA THR A 82 -11.80 2.43 -15.49
C THR A 82 -11.72 3.92 -15.18
N GLU A 83 -12.40 4.36 -14.12
CA GLU A 83 -12.34 5.75 -13.66
C GLU A 83 -11.31 5.89 -12.52
N LEU A 84 -10.47 6.92 -12.60
CA LEU A 84 -9.57 7.35 -11.54
C LEU A 84 -10.07 8.69 -11.01
N LYS A 85 -10.47 8.75 -9.73
CA LYS A 85 -10.86 10.00 -9.07
C LYS A 85 -9.76 10.46 -8.14
N LEU A 86 -9.32 11.70 -8.37
CA LEU A 86 -8.27 12.37 -7.62
C LEU A 86 -8.90 13.56 -6.91
N LEU A 87 -8.78 13.59 -5.59
CA LEU A 87 -9.23 14.71 -4.76
C LEU A 87 -8.09 15.21 -3.89
N SER A 88 -7.96 16.52 -3.75
CA SER A 88 -6.92 17.14 -2.92
C SER A 88 -7.42 18.39 -2.21
N PHE A 89 -7.05 18.48 -0.94
CA PHE A 89 -7.46 19.55 -0.03
C PHE A 89 -6.32 19.94 0.91
N GLN A 90 -6.45 21.12 1.52
CA GLN A 90 -5.55 21.64 2.54
C GLN A 90 -6.35 22.32 3.65
N SER A 91 -5.70 22.55 4.79
CA SER A 91 -6.28 23.16 5.99
C SER A 91 -5.14 23.85 6.79
N PRO A 92 -5.42 24.68 7.82
CA PRO A 92 -4.37 25.36 8.58
C PRO A 92 -3.25 24.45 9.09
N LYS A 93 -3.55 23.26 9.62
CA LYS A 93 -2.52 22.30 10.08
C LYS A 93 -2.16 21.21 9.06
N ILE A 94 -2.91 21.12 7.97
CA ILE A 94 -2.78 20.04 6.97
C ILE A 94 -2.19 20.63 5.70
N ARG A 95 -0.98 20.21 5.35
CA ARG A 95 -0.33 20.58 4.08
C ARG A 95 -1.09 19.99 2.91
N LEU A 96 -1.43 18.69 2.98
CA LEU A 96 -2.14 18.00 1.92
C LEU A 96 -2.94 16.80 2.45
N LEU A 97 -4.26 16.84 2.28
CA LEU A 97 -5.15 15.69 2.34
C LEU A 97 -5.46 15.29 0.90
N ARG A 98 -5.13 14.07 0.50
CA ARG A 98 -5.40 13.61 -0.87
C ARG A 98 -5.92 12.19 -0.94
N SER A 99 -6.78 11.95 -1.92
CA SER A 99 -7.28 10.62 -2.25
C SER A 99 -7.15 10.34 -3.73
N LEU A 100 -6.62 9.17 -4.07
CA LEU A 100 -6.80 8.52 -5.36
C LEU A 100 -7.71 7.31 -5.14
N SER A 101 -8.80 7.23 -5.90
CA SER A 101 -9.63 6.02 -5.96
C SER A 101 -9.74 5.53 -7.39
N VAL A 102 -9.62 4.22 -7.56
CA VAL A 102 -9.81 3.54 -8.86
C VAL A 102 -10.92 2.52 -8.70
N GLU A 103 -11.87 2.50 -9.61
CA GLU A 103 -12.99 1.57 -9.58
C GLU A 103 -13.30 1.04 -10.97
N ASN A 104 -13.34 -0.29 -11.10
CA ASN A 104 -13.87 -1.01 -12.26
C ASN A 104 -14.45 -2.36 -11.84
N GLU A 105 -14.92 -3.16 -12.80
CA GLU A 105 -15.53 -4.47 -12.52
C GLU A 105 -14.59 -5.49 -11.84
N ALA A 106 -13.28 -5.35 -12.03
CA ALA A 106 -12.27 -6.32 -11.62
C ALA A 106 -11.49 -5.91 -10.36
N MET A 107 -11.38 -4.62 -10.07
CA MET A 107 -10.61 -4.10 -8.93
C MET A 107 -11.14 -2.79 -8.38
N GLN A 108 -10.86 -2.57 -7.09
CA GLN A 108 -10.99 -1.29 -6.42
C GLN A 108 -9.70 -0.92 -5.70
N VAL A 109 -9.32 0.35 -5.79
CA VAL A 109 -8.14 0.90 -5.14
C VAL A 109 -8.51 2.14 -4.36
N LEU A 110 -7.96 2.26 -3.15
CA LEU A 110 -7.93 3.50 -2.38
C LEU A 110 -6.48 3.79 -2.00
N ASP A 111 -5.99 4.96 -2.37
CA ASP A 111 -4.81 5.57 -1.76
C ASP A 111 -5.26 6.89 -1.13
N PHE A 112 -5.35 6.91 0.20
CA PHE A 112 -5.76 8.07 0.98
C PHE A 112 -4.69 8.38 2.02
N ALA A 113 -4.25 9.63 2.11
CA ALA A 113 -3.26 10.05 3.09
C ALA A 113 -3.44 11.51 3.47
N VAL A 114 -2.95 11.83 4.65
CA VAL A 114 -2.96 13.19 5.18
C VAL A 114 -1.56 13.54 5.67
N PHE A 115 -1.01 14.59 5.08
CA PHE A 115 0.28 15.15 5.40
C PHE A 115 0.08 16.44 6.19
N ALA A 116 0.57 16.46 7.44
CA ALA A 116 0.61 17.67 8.25
C ALA A 116 1.63 18.67 7.69
N ARG A 117 1.48 19.95 8.06
CA ARG A 117 2.55 20.92 7.83
C ARG A 117 3.76 20.62 8.73
N PRO A 118 4.99 20.97 8.34
CA PRO A 118 6.19 20.62 9.11
C PRO A 118 6.24 21.15 10.55
N GLU A 119 5.45 22.18 10.86
CA GLU A 119 5.28 22.70 12.22
C GLU A 119 4.46 21.79 13.14
N PHE A 120 3.86 20.73 12.61
CA PHE A 120 3.11 19.74 13.37
C PHE A 120 3.69 18.34 13.12
N ASP A 121 4.46 17.82 14.07
CA ASP A 121 5.19 16.55 13.94
C ASP A 121 4.31 15.29 14.05
N VAL A 122 3.00 15.39 13.82
CA VAL A 122 2.10 14.23 13.93
C VAL A 122 2.40 13.16 12.88
N PRO A 123 2.03 11.89 13.15
CA PRO A 123 2.12 10.82 12.15
C PRO A 123 1.39 11.15 10.84
N ILE A 124 1.82 10.56 9.74
CA ILE A 124 1.14 10.62 8.45
C ILE A 124 0.00 9.60 8.46
N PHE A 125 -1.25 10.04 8.29
CA PHE A 125 -2.35 9.09 8.09
C PHE A 125 -2.19 8.42 6.73
N CYS A 126 -2.27 7.09 6.67
CA CYS A 126 -2.07 6.32 5.44
C CYS A 126 -3.07 5.17 5.31
N ALA A 127 -3.83 5.14 4.23
CA ALA A 127 -4.72 4.05 3.85
C ALA A 127 -4.48 3.68 2.39
N ASN A 128 -3.82 2.54 2.17
CA ASN A 128 -3.54 1.94 0.86
C ASN A 128 -4.25 0.60 0.74
N PHE A 129 -5.40 0.61 0.08
CA PHE A 129 -6.26 -0.57 -0.07
C PHE A 129 -6.30 -0.99 -1.54
N PHE A 130 -6.01 -2.26 -1.78
CA PHE A 130 -6.15 -2.89 -3.08
C PHE A 130 -7.07 -4.11 -2.96
N THR A 131 -8.16 -4.10 -3.71
CA THR A 131 -9.18 -5.14 -3.69
C THR A 131 -9.39 -5.67 -5.09
N THR A 132 -9.44 -7.00 -5.21
CA THR A 132 -9.97 -7.71 -6.36
C THR A 132 -11.14 -8.57 -5.92
N ALA A 133 -11.74 -9.30 -6.86
CA ALA A 133 -12.84 -10.20 -6.59
C ALA A 133 -12.53 -11.29 -5.54
N SER A 134 -11.26 -11.67 -5.39
CA SER A 134 -10.84 -12.77 -4.52
C SER A 134 -9.94 -12.37 -3.35
N MET A 135 -9.29 -11.21 -3.42
CA MET A 135 -8.22 -10.84 -2.49
C MET A 135 -8.24 -9.36 -2.17
N ASN A 136 -7.94 -9.05 -0.91
CA ASN A 136 -7.67 -7.71 -0.43
C ASN A 136 -6.23 -7.65 0.05
N ILE A 137 -5.53 -6.58 -0.26
CA ILE A 137 -4.19 -6.26 0.24
C ILE A 137 -4.30 -4.86 0.84
N ILE A 138 -4.16 -4.79 2.16
CA ILE A 138 -4.53 -3.61 2.94
C ILE A 138 -3.33 -3.17 3.77
N VAL A 139 -3.00 -1.88 3.68
CA VAL A 139 -2.18 -1.16 4.63
C VAL A 139 -3.02 0.00 5.18
N LEU A 140 -3.31 -0.02 6.48
CA LEU A 140 -3.88 1.11 7.23
C LEU A 140 -2.96 1.44 8.39
N ASP A 141 -2.53 2.69 8.49
CA ASP A 141 -1.60 3.10 9.52
C ASP A 141 -1.67 4.61 9.81
N LEU A 142 -1.12 4.97 10.97
CA LEU A 142 -0.60 6.30 11.25
C LEU A 142 0.91 6.18 11.13
N ASN A 143 1.46 6.30 9.92
CA ASN A 143 2.89 6.12 9.67
C ASN A 143 3.68 7.17 10.47
N PRO A 144 4.67 6.77 11.27
CA PRO A 144 5.42 7.71 12.06
C PRO A 144 6.21 8.66 11.17
N LEU A 145 6.23 9.95 11.53
CA LEU A 145 7.11 10.91 10.87
C LEU A 145 8.58 10.55 11.14
N HIS A 146 8.89 10.20 12.39
CA HIS A 146 10.22 9.82 12.85
C HIS A 146 10.30 8.33 13.20
N ASN A 147 11.36 7.63 12.78
CA ASN A 147 11.45 6.18 12.89
C ASN A 147 11.35 5.68 14.35
N VAL A 148 10.23 5.04 14.68
CA VAL A 148 9.87 4.53 16.02
C VAL A 148 10.63 3.28 16.47
N ILE A 149 11.38 2.63 15.58
CA ILE A 149 12.27 1.52 15.96
C ILE A 149 13.49 2.08 16.69
N VAL A 150 13.95 3.28 16.31
CA VAL A 150 15.16 3.91 16.88
C VAL A 150 14.86 5.12 17.77
N GLN A 151 13.75 5.83 17.55
CA GLN A 151 13.35 7.00 18.35
C GLN A 151 12.21 6.65 19.32
N SER A 152 12.58 6.22 20.52
CA SER A 152 11.62 5.85 21.59
C SER A 152 10.71 6.99 22.00
N ASP A 153 11.21 8.22 22.03
CA ASP A 153 10.45 9.37 22.56
C ASP A 153 9.28 9.72 21.64
N TYR A 154 9.49 9.67 20.32
CA TYR A 154 8.43 9.84 19.33
C TYR A 154 7.42 8.69 19.38
N LYS A 155 7.90 7.45 19.57
CA LYS A 155 7.04 6.28 19.76
C LYS A 155 6.12 6.45 20.97
N GLU A 156 6.68 6.82 22.12
CA GLU A 156 5.93 7.03 23.36
C GLU A 156 4.94 8.18 23.22
N LYS A 157 5.36 9.31 22.62
CA LYS A 157 4.51 10.49 22.39
C LYS A 157 3.23 10.15 21.63
N TYR A 158 3.32 9.37 20.56
CA TYR A 158 2.20 9.18 19.63
C TYR A 158 1.51 7.83 19.70
N TYR A 159 2.20 6.76 20.07
CA TYR A 159 1.66 5.40 19.92
C TYR A 159 1.29 4.72 21.22
N LYS A 160 1.83 5.15 22.37
CA LYS A 160 1.52 4.53 23.67
C LYS A 160 0.03 4.45 23.94
N SER A 161 -0.70 5.55 23.72
CA SER A 161 -2.15 5.62 23.92
C SER A 161 -2.95 4.92 22.81
N LEU A 162 -2.33 4.62 21.67
CA LEU A 162 -2.96 3.99 20.52
C LEU A 162 -2.75 2.47 20.47
N LEU A 163 -1.88 1.90 21.31
CA LEU A 163 -1.68 0.44 21.36
C LEU A 163 -2.99 -0.35 21.51
N PRO A 164 -3.95 0.02 22.38
CA PRO A 164 -5.22 -0.68 22.48
C PRO A 164 -6.02 -0.70 21.17
N LEU A 165 -5.96 0.38 20.38
CA LEU A 165 -6.58 0.46 19.06
C LEU A 165 -5.89 -0.51 18.08
N GLY A 166 -4.55 -0.53 18.06
CA GLY A 166 -3.78 -1.45 17.25
C GLY A 166 -4.08 -2.92 17.58
N LEU A 167 -4.15 -3.26 18.87
CA LEU A 167 -4.44 -4.61 19.34
C LEU A 167 -5.84 -5.09 18.94
N LYS A 168 -6.85 -4.23 19.15
CA LYS A 168 -8.24 -4.50 18.72
C LYS A 168 -8.30 -4.97 17.27
N TYR A 169 -7.59 -4.29 16.36
CA TYR A 169 -7.63 -4.64 14.94
C TYR A 169 -6.62 -5.71 14.53
N ALA A 170 -5.53 -5.91 15.28
CA ALA A 170 -4.63 -7.04 15.09
C ALA A 170 -5.30 -8.39 15.42
N GLU A 171 -6.26 -8.42 16.34
CA GLU A 171 -7.09 -9.60 16.61
C GLU A 171 -8.08 -9.88 15.48
N LEU A 172 -8.58 -8.83 14.83
CA LEU A 172 -9.59 -8.95 13.77
C LEU A 172 -8.95 -9.26 12.41
N PHE A 173 -7.78 -8.70 12.11
CA PHE A 173 -7.10 -8.86 10.83
C PHE A 173 -5.82 -9.70 10.97
N PRO A 174 -5.71 -10.83 10.24
CA PRO A 174 -4.49 -11.60 10.26
C PRO A 174 -3.34 -10.79 9.65
N TRP A 175 -2.12 -11.00 10.12
CA TRP A 175 -0.94 -10.41 9.52
C TRP A 175 -0.80 -10.84 8.05
N GLY A 176 -0.46 -9.90 7.17
CA GLY A 176 -0.41 -10.12 5.71
C GLY A 176 0.76 -10.98 5.21
N GLY A 177 1.53 -11.59 6.11
CA GLY A 177 2.75 -12.35 5.83
C GLY A 177 3.92 -11.45 5.46
N LYS A 178 4.94 -12.02 4.80
CA LYS A 178 6.17 -11.27 4.46
C LYS A 178 5.91 -9.99 3.64
N LEU A 179 6.65 -8.95 3.97
CA LEU A 179 6.66 -7.64 3.30
C LEU A 179 8.09 -7.14 3.04
N THR A 180 8.24 -6.11 2.22
CA THR A 180 9.53 -5.43 1.98
C THR A 180 10.11 -4.93 3.30
N SER A 181 11.27 -5.42 3.70
CA SER A 181 11.84 -5.17 5.03
C SER A 181 12.07 -3.68 5.30
N GLU A 182 12.56 -2.95 4.30
CA GLU A 182 12.81 -1.51 4.35
C GLU A 182 11.53 -0.68 4.56
N SER A 183 10.34 -1.24 4.28
CA SER A 183 9.07 -0.53 4.54
C SER A 183 8.76 -0.39 6.04
N LEU A 184 9.35 -1.24 6.90
CA LEU A 184 9.08 -1.20 8.33
C LEU A 184 9.59 0.07 9.02
N GLN A 185 10.61 0.73 8.47
CA GLN A 185 11.08 2.01 9.01
C GLN A 185 10.00 3.11 8.96
N PHE A 186 8.96 2.91 8.15
CA PHE A 186 7.82 3.83 7.97
C PHE A 186 6.52 3.30 8.56
N PHE A 187 6.52 2.14 9.22
CA PHE A 187 5.31 1.57 9.83
C PHE A 187 5.32 1.73 11.33
N SER A 188 4.15 1.99 11.89
CA SER A 188 3.97 2.12 13.32
C SER A 188 3.71 0.78 14.01
N PRO A 189 3.81 0.71 15.36
CA PRO A 189 3.41 -0.46 16.12
C PRO A 189 1.93 -0.83 16.01
N ILE A 190 1.09 0.07 15.47
CA ILE A 190 -0.35 -0.16 15.29
C ILE A 190 -0.73 -0.42 13.83
N VAL A 191 0.24 -0.58 12.91
CA VAL A 191 -0.06 -0.82 11.49
C VAL A 191 -0.96 -2.05 11.29
N ILE A 192 -1.95 -1.92 10.40
CA ILE A 192 -2.71 -3.03 9.85
C ILE A 192 -2.14 -3.33 8.46
N TRP A 193 -1.23 -4.29 8.41
CA TRP A 193 -0.82 -4.95 7.17
C TRP A 193 -1.51 -6.31 7.10
N THR A 194 -2.47 -6.45 6.20
CA THR A 194 -3.29 -7.67 6.11
C THR A 194 -3.63 -8.05 4.68
N LYS A 195 -3.86 -9.36 4.49
CA LYS A 195 -4.44 -9.92 3.28
C LYS A 195 -5.60 -10.83 3.65
N PHE A 196 -6.73 -10.69 2.97
CA PHE A 196 -7.91 -11.51 3.25
C PHE A 196 -8.82 -11.65 2.02
N THR A 197 -9.63 -12.71 2.00
CA THR A 197 -10.64 -12.94 0.98
C THR A 197 -11.84 -12.01 1.15
N SER A 198 -12.39 -11.54 0.03
CA SER A 198 -13.48 -10.56 0.02
C SER A 198 -14.77 -11.15 0.59
N THR A 199 -15.28 -10.53 1.66
CA THR A 199 -16.59 -10.83 2.26
C THR A 199 -17.17 -9.54 2.84
N GLN A 200 -18.50 -9.42 2.90
CA GLN A 200 -19.17 -8.23 3.44
C GLN A 200 -18.66 -7.89 4.85
N TYR A 201 -18.60 -8.90 5.74
CA TYR A 201 -18.08 -8.75 7.09
C TYR A 201 -16.67 -8.13 7.12
N ARG A 202 -15.74 -8.64 6.30
CA ARG A 202 -14.37 -8.11 6.24
C ARG A 202 -14.32 -6.66 5.77
N HIS A 203 -15.16 -6.28 4.81
CA HIS A 203 -15.25 -4.91 4.32
C HIS A 203 -15.87 -3.95 5.36
N ASP A 204 -16.85 -4.41 6.15
CA ASP A 204 -17.44 -3.62 7.23
C ASP A 204 -16.47 -3.48 8.42
N THR A 205 -15.72 -4.54 8.74
CA THR A 205 -14.61 -4.46 9.71
C THR A 205 -13.53 -3.49 9.23
N LEU A 206 -13.17 -3.49 7.95
CA LEU A 206 -12.17 -2.59 7.38
C LEU A 206 -12.64 -1.13 7.43
N TYR A 207 -13.93 -0.90 7.13
CA TYR A 207 -14.52 0.43 7.27
C TYR A 207 -14.48 0.92 8.72
N SER A 208 -14.82 0.05 9.68
CA SER A 208 -14.74 0.38 11.10
C SER A 208 -13.29 0.71 11.52
N ALA A 209 -12.30 -0.06 11.05
CA ALA A 209 -10.88 0.21 11.29
C ALA A 209 -10.45 1.56 10.74
N PHE A 210 -10.82 1.87 9.50
CA PHE A 210 -10.53 3.17 8.89
C PHE A 210 -11.14 4.31 9.70
N VAL A 211 -12.41 4.19 10.10
CA VAL A 211 -13.10 5.21 10.92
C VAL A 211 -12.36 5.44 12.24
N ASP A 212 -12.03 4.39 12.97
CA ASP A 212 -11.36 4.50 14.28
C ASP A 212 -9.94 5.07 14.15
N TYR A 213 -9.15 4.62 13.17
CA TYR A 213 -7.81 5.14 12.91
C TYR A 213 -7.85 6.60 12.47
N TYR A 214 -8.78 6.97 11.60
CA TYR A 214 -8.89 8.33 11.12
C TYR A 214 -9.31 9.30 12.22
N LYS A 215 -10.28 8.89 13.06
CA LYS A 215 -10.66 9.66 14.26
C LYS A 215 -9.51 9.79 15.25
N ALA A 216 -8.70 8.75 15.44
CA ALA A 216 -7.51 8.82 16.28
C ALA A 216 -6.51 9.84 15.72
N TRP A 217 -6.23 9.81 14.41
CA TRP A 217 -5.35 10.78 13.76
C TRP A 217 -5.87 12.22 13.86
N LEU A 218 -7.17 12.42 13.65
CA LEU A 218 -7.82 13.72 13.79
C LEU A 218 -7.64 14.31 15.20
N LYS A 219 -7.79 13.48 16.25
CA LYS A 219 -7.50 13.89 17.63
C LYS A 219 -6.04 14.29 17.82
N LEU A 220 -5.09 13.58 17.20
CA LEU A 220 -3.67 13.92 17.30
C LEU A 220 -3.39 15.30 16.69
N ILE A 221 -3.85 15.57 15.45
CA ILE A 221 -3.58 16.85 14.78
C ILE A 221 -4.32 18.03 15.46
N GLU A 222 -5.51 17.79 16.02
CA GLU A 222 -6.25 18.78 16.80
C GLU A 222 -5.42 19.28 17.99
N HIS A 223 -4.85 18.34 18.77
CA HIS A 223 -4.08 18.64 19.98
C HIS A 223 -2.58 18.88 19.73
N ALA A 224 -2.11 18.71 18.49
CA ALA A 224 -0.71 18.92 18.15
C ALA A 224 -0.32 20.39 18.39
N PRO A 225 0.66 20.66 19.27
CA PRO A 225 1.25 21.98 19.40
C PRO A 225 2.00 22.32 18.10
N GLU A 226 2.04 23.60 17.77
CA GLU A 226 2.86 24.09 16.68
C GLU A 226 4.31 24.23 17.16
N ASP A 227 5.23 23.53 16.52
CA ASP A 227 6.66 23.69 16.75
C ASP A 227 7.09 25.10 16.32
N LYS A 228 7.79 25.80 17.21
CA LYS A 228 8.33 27.15 16.96
C LYS A 228 9.85 27.16 16.77
N ASP A 229 10.51 26.05 17.10
CA ASP A 229 11.94 25.89 16.85
C ASP A 229 12.18 25.55 15.38
N ALA A 230 12.87 26.45 14.67
CA ALA A 230 13.23 26.29 13.27
C ALA A 230 14.02 24.99 13.02
N SER A 231 14.87 24.56 13.95
CA SER A 231 15.65 23.32 13.80
C SER A 231 14.73 22.10 13.80
N GLN A 232 13.76 22.06 14.72
CA GLN A 232 12.77 20.99 14.78
C GLN A 232 11.87 20.96 13.55
N ILE A 233 11.43 22.13 13.06
CA ILE A 233 10.62 22.24 11.84
C ILE A 233 11.40 21.69 10.63
N ILE A 234 12.69 22.02 10.50
CA ILE A 234 13.58 21.48 9.44
C ILE A 234 13.70 19.95 9.56
N CYS A 235 13.89 19.42 10.77
CA CYS A 235 13.92 17.97 11.00
C CYS A 235 12.60 17.29 10.60
N ASN A 236 11.45 17.87 10.95
CA ASN A 236 10.13 17.37 10.57
C ASN A 236 9.92 17.41 9.05
N GLN A 237 10.35 18.50 8.41
CA GLN A 237 10.29 18.68 6.97
C GLN A 237 11.14 17.63 6.24
N GLU A 238 12.38 17.41 6.70
CA GLU A 238 13.28 16.40 6.16
C GLU A 238 12.73 14.98 6.33
N ALA A 239 12.16 14.66 7.49
CA ALA A 239 11.53 13.37 7.75
C ALA A 239 10.34 13.10 6.82
N GLN A 240 9.48 14.11 6.61
CA GLN A 240 8.38 14.02 5.65
C GLN A 240 8.90 13.85 4.21
N HIS A 241 9.94 14.61 3.84
CA HIS A 241 10.56 14.52 2.52
C HIS A 241 11.20 13.14 2.25
N LYS A 242 11.88 12.56 3.24
CA LYS A 242 12.42 11.18 3.19
C LYS A 242 11.29 10.17 2.93
N TYR A 243 10.17 10.27 3.65
CA TYR A 243 9.00 9.41 3.46
C TYR A 243 8.42 9.52 2.05
N LEU A 244 8.19 10.74 1.56
CA LEU A 244 7.63 10.97 0.22
C LEU A 244 8.56 10.42 -0.86
N THR A 245 9.87 10.67 -0.72
CA THR A 245 10.91 10.19 -1.63
C THR A 245 10.94 8.66 -1.69
N TRP A 246 10.86 8.00 -0.53
CA TRP A 246 10.76 6.53 -0.46
C TRP A 246 9.55 6.01 -1.23
N ARG A 247 8.36 6.55 -0.91
CA ARG A 247 7.10 6.09 -1.49
C ARG A 247 7.06 6.33 -3.00
N ALA A 248 7.44 7.52 -3.48
CA ALA A 248 7.45 7.83 -4.91
C ALA A 248 8.42 6.98 -5.75
N GLU A 249 9.42 6.36 -5.12
CA GLU A 249 10.33 5.45 -5.82
C GLU A 249 9.89 3.97 -5.69
N LYS A 250 9.46 3.54 -4.49
CA LYS A 250 9.32 2.11 -4.16
C LYS A 250 7.89 1.62 -3.92
N ASP A 251 6.88 2.50 -3.97
CA ASP A 251 5.49 2.11 -3.71
C ASP A 251 4.99 1.02 -4.69
N PRO A 252 4.29 -0.01 -4.19
CA PRO A 252 3.85 -1.13 -5.01
C PRO A 252 2.78 -0.78 -6.05
N GLY A 253 2.04 0.31 -5.86
CA GLY A 253 0.92 0.72 -6.72
C GLY A 253 1.33 1.28 -8.08
N HIS A 254 2.60 1.68 -8.26
CA HIS A 254 3.06 2.32 -9.50
C HIS A 254 2.80 1.48 -10.76
N GLY A 255 2.98 0.15 -10.67
CA GLY A 255 2.74 -0.73 -11.81
C GLY A 255 1.27 -0.74 -12.27
N ILE A 256 0.32 -0.56 -11.33
CA ILE A 256 -1.11 -0.49 -11.65
C ILE A 256 -1.39 0.83 -12.38
N LEU A 257 -0.88 1.94 -11.86
CA LEU A 257 -1.04 3.26 -12.50
C LEU A 257 -0.47 3.28 -13.92
N LYS A 258 0.76 2.81 -14.12
CA LYS A 258 1.39 2.74 -15.45
C LYS A 258 0.55 1.98 -16.46
N ARG A 259 -0.10 0.88 -16.04
CA ARG A 259 -0.99 0.10 -16.91
C ARG A 259 -2.30 0.81 -17.22
N LEU A 260 -2.82 1.62 -16.30
CA LEU A 260 -4.09 2.32 -16.47
C LEU A 260 -3.96 3.61 -17.28
N ILE A 261 -2.92 4.39 -17.04
CA ILE A 261 -2.80 5.77 -17.55
C ILE A 261 -1.49 6.05 -18.30
N GLY A 262 -0.68 5.02 -18.53
CA GLY A 262 0.61 5.13 -19.22
C GLY A 262 1.73 5.63 -18.32
N GLU A 263 2.98 5.43 -18.77
CA GLU A 263 4.19 5.70 -17.99
C GLU A 263 4.34 7.18 -17.59
N SER A 264 4.16 8.10 -18.55
CA SER A 264 4.37 9.53 -18.33
C SER A 264 3.39 10.10 -17.30
N LEU A 265 2.09 9.86 -17.49
CA LEU A 265 1.06 10.37 -16.58
C LEU A 265 1.09 9.65 -15.23
N ALA A 266 1.43 8.36 -15.18
CA ALA A 266 1.63 7.66 -13.91
C ALA A 266 2.78 8.28 -13.12
N LYS A 267 3.91 8.62 -13.76
CA LYS A 267 5.03 9.30 -13.10
C LYS A 267 4.63 10.67 -12.57
N ASP A 268 3.86 11.43 -13.34
CA ASP A 268 3.34 12.74 -12.94
C ASP A 268 2.39 12.63 -11.74
N VAL A 269 1.38 11.75 -11.79
CA VAL A 269 0.46 11.49 -10.67
C VAL A 269 1.21 11.03 -9.42
N VAL A 270 2.20 10.15 -9.55
CA VAL A 270 2.98 9.68 -8.39
C VAL A 270 3.75 10.83 -7.75
N ARG A 271 4.51 11.60 -8.54
CA ARG A 271 5.43 12.61 -8.00
C ARG A 271 4.73 13.90 -7.59
N ASN A 272 3.77 14.35 -8.41
CA ASN A 272 3.19 15.67 -8.29
C ASN A 272 1.81 15.67 -7.64
N PHE A 273 1.18 14.50 -7.44
CA PHE A 273 -0.09 14.38 -6.72
C PHE A 273 0.00 13.49 -5.47
N LEU A 274 0.29 12.19 -5.62
CA LEU A 274 0.27 11.23 -4.50
C LEU A 274 1.31 11.55 -3.43
N PHE A 275 2.50 11.95 -3.88
CA PHE A 275 3.64 12.30 -3.05
C PHE A 275 4.13 13.72 -3.31
N ASN A 276 3.20 14.64 -3.60
CA ASN A 276 3.52 16.07 -3.70
C ASN A 276 4.25 16.56 -2.43
N GLY A 277 5.32 17.32 -2.63
CA GLY A 277 6.27 17.72 -1.59
C GLY A 277 7.70 17.25 -1.86
N ILE A 278 7.93 16.33 -2.81
CA ILE A 278 9.29 15.84 -3.13
C ILE A 278 10.17 16.93 -3.74
N ASN A 279 9.60 17.87 -4.50
CA ASN A 279 10.41 18.93 -5.11
C ASN A 279 10.41 20.21 -4.24
N GLU A 280 9.51 20.28 -3.25
CA GLU A 280 9.26 21.48 -2.46
C GLU A 280 9.79 21.40 -1.02
N LEU A 281 9.78 20.22 -0.40
CA LEU A 281 10.19 20.03 1.00
C LEU A 281 11.68 19.75 1.15
N GLY A 282 12.41 19.41 0.09
CA GLY A 282 13.84 19.13 0.17
C GLY A 282 14.50 18.99 -1.19
N SER A 283 15.83 18.90 -1.18
CA SER A 283 16.66 18.76 -2.38
C SER A 283 17.38 17.42 -2.47
N LYS A 284 17.39 16.62 -1.40
CA LYS A 284 18.01 15.29 -1.35
C LYS A 284 17.31 14.32 -2.30
N GLY A 285 18.07 13.63 -3.14
CA GLY A 285 17.57 12.54 -3.98
C GLY A 285 17.31 11.25 -3.19
N PHE A 286 16.78 10.24 -3.88
CA PHE A 286 16.52 8.93 -3.26
C PHE A 286 17.80 8.28 -2.71
N LEU A 287 18.91 8.33 -3.46
CA LEU A 287 20.19 7.72 -3.03
C LEU A 287 20.86 8.48 -1.89
N ASP A 288 20.50 9.74 -1.64
CA ASP A 288 21.01 10.48 -0.47
C ASP A 288 20.39 9.94 0.83
N TYR A 289 19.14 9.47 0.79
CA TYR A 289 18.46 8.87 1.93
C TYR A 289 18.66 7.36 2.05
N PHE A 290 18.78 6.67 0.91
CA PHE A 290 18.83 5.20 0.81
C PHE A 290 20.03 4.76 -0.05
N PRO A 291 21.28 5.05 0.39
CA PRO A 291 22.49 4.76 -0.38
C PRO A 291 22.68 3.27 -0.68
N GLU A 292 22.08 2.38 0.11
CA GLU A 292 22.08 0.93 -0.11
C GLU A 292 21.40 0.49 -1.41
N TYR A 293 20.63 1.38 -2.06
CA TYR A 293 20.05 1.17 -3.38
C TYR A 293 20.94 1.64 -4.53
N CYS A 294 22.14 2.18 -4.26
CA CYS A 294 23.05 2.61 -5.32
C CYS A 294 23.64 1.39 -6.05
N CYS A 295 23.45 1.32 -7.37
CA CYS A 295 24.14 0.36 -8.22
C CYS A 295 25.57 0.84 -8.55
N GLU A 296 26.41 -0.06 -9.07
CA GLU A 296 27.79 0.27 -9.48
C GLU A 296 27.86 1.37 -10.55
N ASP A 297 26.82 1.51 -11.36
CA ASP A 297 26.69 2.54 -12.41
C ASP A 297 26.12 3.88 -11.88
N GLY A 298 25.90 4.01 -10.57
CA GLY A 298 25.32 5.18 -9.92
C GLY A 298 23.80 5.31 -10.05
N ASN A 299 23.12 4.37 -10.71
CA ASN A 299 21.66 4.38 -10.84
C ASN A 299 20.98 3.76 -9.61
N ILE A 300 19.69 4.08 -9.44
CA ILE A 300 18.85 3.45 -8.41
C ILE A 300 18.57 1.99 -8.78
N ASN A 301 18.83 1.08 -7.86
CA ASN A 301 18.52 -0.33 -8.01
C ASN A 301 17.01 -0.54 -8.21
N LYS A 302 16.66 -1.21 -9.31
CA LYS A 302 15.26 -1.46 -9.71
C LYS A 302 14.52 -2.43 -8.78
N LYS A 303 15.23 -3.19 -7.94
CA LYS A 303 14.58 -4.03 -6.92
C LYS A 303 13.79 -3.14 -5.96
N ARG A 304 12.63 -3.63 -5.53
CA ARG A 304 11.85 -2.97 -4.48
C ARG A 304 12.56 -3.02 -3.13
N SER A 305 13.28 -4.11 -2.88
CA SER A 305 13.94 -4.42 -1.61
C SER A 305 15.33 -4.96 -1.90
N ILE A 306 16.32 -4.40 -1.22
CA ILE A 306 17.70 -4.88 -1.22
C ILE A 306 17.87 -6.00 -0.19
N ILE A 307 17.23 -5.86 0.97
CA ILE A 307 17.21 -6.87 2.05
C ILE A 307 16.37 -8.09 1.64
N GLY A 308 15.30 -7.86 0.89
CA GLY A 308 14.28 -8.84 0.56
C GLY A 308 13.05 -8.77 1.47
N LYS A 309 12.09 -9.65 1.19
CA LYS A 309 10.86 -9.72 1.99
C LYS A 309 11.09 -10.56 3.25
N SER A 310 10.73 -10.00 4.41
CA SER A 310 10.83 -10.66 5.72
C SER A 310 9.56 -10.45 6.55
N PHE A 311 9.59 -10.85 7.82
CA PHE A 311 8.52 -10.68 8.81
C PHE A 311 7.24 -11.44 8.42
N GLU A 312 7.36 -12.77 8.38
CA GLU A 312 6.20 -13.68 8.19
C GLU A 312 5.14 -13.48 9.29
N ASN A 313 5.55 -13.07 10.49
CA ASN A 313 4.68 -12.71 11.61
C ASN A 313 4.78 -11.20 11.89
N ARG A 314 3.78 -10.67 12.62
CA ARG A 314 3.76 -9.27 13.07
C ARG A 314 5.05 -8.96 13.86
N PRO A 315 5.83 -7.92 13.48
CA PRO A 315 7.13 -7.65 14.09
C PRO A 315 7.05 -6.73 15.31
N TRP A 316 5.86 -6.53 15.88
CA TRP A 316 5.65 -5.83 17.15
C TRP A 316 4.90 -6.73 18.12
N ASP A 317 5.31 -6.71 19.38
CA ASP A 317 4.58 -7.38 20.46
C ASP A 317 3.34 -6.58 20.91
N ALA A 318 2.67 -7.08 21.96
CA ALA A 318 1.47 -6.43 22.48
C ALA A 318 1.73 -5.06 23.15
N LYS A 319 2.97 -4.76 23.51
CA LYS A 319 3.41 -3.47 24.05
C LYS A 319 3.93 -2.54 22.94
N GLY A 320 3.90 -2.98 21.68
CA GLY A 320 4.43 -2.24 20.56
C GLY A 320 5.97 -2.27 20.48
N GLU A 321 6.63 -3.18 21.20
CA GLU A 321 8.08 -3.38 21.10
C GLU A 321 8.44 -4.14 19.83
N PHE A 322 9.45 -3.66 19.13
CA PHE A 322 9.90 -4.26 17.88
C PHE A 322 10.65 -5.56 18.14
N LEU A 323 10.27 -6.63 17.47
CA LEU A 323 10.80 -7.99 17.66
C LEU A 323 11.87 -8.38 16.62
N GLY A 324 12.23 -7.47 15.70
CA GLY A 324 13.04 -7.76 14.52
C GLY A 324 14.56 -7.75 14.68
N ASN A 325 15.09 -8.05 15.87
CA ASN A 325 16.49 -7.83 16.29
C ASN A 325 17.61 -8.40 15.38
N ASN A 326 17.28 -9.20 14.35
CA ASN A 326 18.27 -9.84 13.46
C ASN A 326 18.35 -9.21 12.05
N ILE A 327 17.58 -8.18 11.74
CA ILE A 327 17.59 -7.53 10.41
C ILE A 327 17.95 -6.06 10.59
N LYS A 328 19.11 -5.65 10.06
CA LYS A 328 19.45 -4.23 9.93
C LYS A 328 18.47 -3.60 8.93
N ILE A 329 17.46 -2.92 9.46
CA ILE A 329 16.61 -2.01 8.70
C ILE A 329 17.33 -0.67 8.77
N TYR A 330 17.92 -0.26 7.64
CA TYR A 330 18.74 0.95 7.52
C TYR A 330 17.92 2.23 7.73
#